data_AF-A0A7S2N6V0-F1
#
_entry.id   AF-A0A7S2N6V0-F1
#
_cell.length_a   1.000
_cell.length_b   1.000
_cell.length_c   1.000
_cell.angle_alpha   90.00
_cell.angle_beta   90.00
_cell.angle_gamma   90.00
#
_symmetry.space_group_name_H-M   'P 1'
#
loop_
_entity.id
_entity.type
_entity.pdbx_description
1 polymer ?
#
loop_
_entity_poly.entity_id
_entity_poly.type
_entity_poly.pdbx_seq_one_letter_code
_entity_poly.pdbx_strand_id
1 'polypeptide(L)'
;MAFTFLKVQGCDIGASLFDEEGAKLVPEIMEKAKKKGVEIILPVDFVCSSKFGDDGEIVNGDLESGVPEGFLGLDIGPKSIELNDAAIAKSKTIVWNGPMGVFEMAPFEAGTKRMMDKIVEVTEGGAVTVIGGGDTATACKKYNTVDKVSHCSTGGGASLELLEGKVLPGVAALDDASAVVIDAAPVGDLNKLKIDGVDLKGKRIFIRVDFNVPQDKKDPNIITNTQRIDAALPTIKYALDNGAKSVVLCSHLGRPNGEFNDKFSMAPVAKVVEDKLGRPVKLMKDVVGKEVEEACANPEPGTVILLENSRFYIEEEGKGKDAEGNKVKADAEKVKEFRASIAKLADIYCSDAFGTAHRAHSSMVGDGFDTKCSGFLLAKELDAF
;
A
#
# COMPACT_ATOMS: atom_id res chain seq x y z
N MET A 1 -0.88 20.05 -5.87
CA MET A 1 -0.86 19.77 -7.33
C MET A 1 -1.71 20.77 -8.11
N ALA A 2 -3.00 20.92 -7.81
CA ALA A 2 -3.94 21.75 -8.60
C ALA A 2 -3.42 23.16 -8.93
N PHE A 3 -2.82 23.87 -7.96
CA PHE A 3 -2.27 25.22 -8.18
C PHE A 3 -1.21 25.31 -9.28
N THR A 4 -0.47 24.24 -9.56
CA THR A 4 0.46 24.22 -10.71
C THR A 4 -0.28 24.25 -12.04
N PHE A 5 -1.39 23.52 -12.17
CA PHE A 5 -2.25 23.59 -13.35
C PHE A 5 -2.91 24.97 -13.48
N LEU A 6 -3.43 25.51 -12.38
CA LEU A 6 -4.12 26.80 -12.36
C LEU A 6 -3.17 27.96 -12.68
N LYS A 7 -1.94 27.95 -12.16
CA LYS A 7 -0.92 28.96 -12.47
C LYS A 7 -0.52 28.95 -13.94
N VAL A 8 -0.37 27.77 -14.55
CA VAL A 8 -0.12 27.64 -16.00
C VAL A 8 -1.30 28.21 -16.83
N GLN A 9 -2.51 28.19 -16.28
CA GLN A 9 -3.70 28.80 -16.89
C GLN A 9 -3.89 30.29 -16.54
N GLY A 10 -2.96 30.91 -15.80
CA GLY A 10 -2.97 32.34 -15.49
C GLY A 10 -3.64 32.73 -14.17
N CYS A 11 -4.04 31.78 -13.33
CA CYS A 11 -4.54 32.07 -11.99
C CYS A 11 -3.39 32.58 -11.09
N ASP A 12 -3.63 33.63 -10.31
CA ASP A 12 -2.76 33.97 -9.19
C ASP A 12 -2.96 32.94 -8.07
N ILE A 13 -1.85 32.38 -7.59
CA ILE A 13 -1.86 31.32 -6.57
C ILE A 13 -1.26 31.77 -5.24
N GLY A 14 -0.90 33.05 -5.09
CA GLY A 14 -0.27 33.58 -3.89
C GLY A 14 0.97 32.78 -3.51
N ALA A 15 1.04 32.33 -2.26
CA ALA A 15 2.11 31.49 -1.71
C ALA A 15 1.83 29.98 -1.83
N SER A 16 0.82 29.56 -2.61
CA SER A 16 0.47 28.14 -2.76
C SER A 16 1.58 27.33 -3.46
N LEU A 17 1.61 26.03 -3.20
CA LEU A 17 2.64 25.13 -3.74
C LEU A 17 2.66 25.14 -5.27
N PHE A 18 3.83 25.47 -5.83
CA PHE A 18 4.11 25.44 -7.25
C PHE A 18 5.24 24.47 -7.56
N ASP A 19 4.99 23.54 -8.47
CA ASP A 19 6.00 22.63 -9.01
C ASP A 19 6.47 23.15 -10.37
N GLU A 20 7.65 23.79 -10.40
CA GLU A 20 8.21 24.37 -11.62
C GLU A 20 8.53 23.33 -12.70
N GLU A 21 8.97 22.13 -12.30
CA GLU A 21 9.27 21.05 -13.25
C GLU A 21 7.96 20.42 -13.76
N GLY A 22 7.01 20.17 -12.87
CA GLY A 22 5.68 19.67 -13.22
C GLY A 22 4.91 20.64 -14.13
N ALA A 23 5.08 21.95 -13.97
CA ALA A 23 4.44 22.97 -14.79
C ALA A 23 4.75 22.82 -16.29
N LYS A 24 5.96 22.34 -16.62
CA LYS A 24 6.38 22.10 -18.02
C LYS A 24 5.56 21.00 -18.71
N LEU A 25 5.01 20.06 -17.94
CA LEU A 25 4.21 18.95 -18.44
C LEU A 25 2.71 19.26 -18.56
N VAL A 26 2.23 20.29 -17.86
CA VAL A 26 0.80 20.64 -17.82
C VAL A 26 0.19 20.82 -19.22
N PRO A 27 0.78 21.57 -20.17
CA PRO A 27 0.20 21.74 -21.49
C PRO A 27 0.02 20.41 -22.24
N GLU A 28 1.00 19.51 -22.16
CA GLU A 28 0.95 18.19 -22.79
C GLU A 28 -0.15 17.33 -22.17
N ILE A 29 -0.28 17.34 -20.83
CA ILE A 29 -1.31 16.59 -20.10
C ILE A 29 -2.70 17.07 -20.52
N MET A 30 -2.94 18.39 -20.54
CA MET A 30 -4.22 18.98 -20.93
C MET A 30 -4.57 18.66 -22.40
N GLU A 31 -3.59 18.74 -23.30
CA GLU A 31 -3.78 18.39 -24.72
C GLU A 31 -4.12 16.90 -24.88
N LYS A 32 -3.40 16.02 -24.18
CA LYS A 32 -3.63 14.57 -24.21
C LYS A 32 -5.01 14.20 -23.67
N ALA A 33 -5.43 14.83 -22.57
CA ALA A 33 -6.77 14.65 -22.01
C ALA A 33 -7.85 15.06 -23.01
N LYS A 34 -7.72 16.25 -23.61
CA LYS A 34 -8.63 16.72 -24.67
C LYS A 34 -8.70 15.76 -25.86
N LYS A 35 -7.54 15.28 -26.36
CA LYS A 35 -7.49 14.29 -27.46
C LYS A 35 -8.18 12.98 -27.13
N LYS A 36 -8.16 12.57 -25.85
CA LYS A 36 -8.82 11.35 -25.36
C LYS A 36 -10.26 11.56 -24.88
N GLY A 37 -10.80 12.78 -24.97
CA GLY A 37 -12.13 13.10 -24.45
C GLY A 37 -12.23 12.98 -22.93
N VAL A 38 -11.11 13.11 -22.22
CA VAL A 38 -11.07 13.10 -20.75
C VAL A 38 -11.33 14.52 -20.24
N GLU A 39 -12.35 14.66 -19.40
CA GLU A 39 -12.62 15.90 -18.67
C GLU A 39 -11.66 16.02 -17.48
N ILE A 40 -10.94 17.15 -17.40
CA ILE A 40 -10.10 17.48 -16.24
C ILE A 40 -10.85 18.54 -15.42
N ILE A 41 -11.27 18.16 -14.22
CA ILE A 41 -11.95 19.05 -13.27
C ILE A 41 -10.91 19.58 -12.30
N LEU A 42 -10.64 20.88 -12.34
CA LEU A 42 -9.78 21.58 -11.39
C LEU A 42 -10.64 22.37 -10.40
N PRO A 43 -10.15 22.62 -9.18
CA PRO A 43 -10.83 23.51 -8.25
C PRO A 43 -10.99 24.92 -8.84
N VAL A 44 -12.15 25.52 -8.61
CA VAL A 44 -12.53 26.86 -9.08
C VAL A 44 -12.61 27.89 -7.94
N ASP A 45 -12.56 27.42 -6.70
CA ASP A 45 -12.53 28.19 -5.47
C ASP A 45 -11.77 27.42 -4.38
N PHE A 46 -11.25 28.16 -3.41
CA PHE A 46 -10.25 27.65 -2.48
C PHE A 46 -10.51 28.20 -1.08
N VAL A 47 -10.25 27.37 -0.07
CA VAL A 47 -10.08 27.81 1.31
C VAL A 47 -8.60 28.08 1.53
N CYS A 48 -8.27 29.32 1.83
CA CYS A 48 -6.91 29.83 1.94
C CYS A 48 -6.56 30.17 3.38
N SER A 49 -5.27 30.07 3.70
CA SER A 49 -4.73 30.44 5.01
C SER A 49 -3.50 31.32 4.86
N SER A 50 -3.26 32.24 5.78
CA SER A 50 -2.04 33.06 5.81
C SER A 50 -0.78 32.24 6.17
N LYS A 51 -0.95 31.02 6.67
CA LYS A 51 0.14 30.06 6.97
C LYS A 51 -0.35 28.62 6.99
N PHE A 52 0.58 27.69 6.85
CA PHE A 52 0.30 26.27 7.04
C PHE A 52 0.13 25.97 8.53
N GLY A 53 -1.10 25.69 8.96
CA GLY A 53 -1.45 25.46 10.36
C GLY A 53 -2.92 25.74 10.65
N ASP A 54 -3.41 25.32 11.82
CA ASP A 54 -4.79 25.50 12.27
C ASP A 54 -5.07 26.89 12.86
N ASP A 55 -4.04 27.72 13.01
CA ASP A 55 -4.09 29.04 13.63
C ASP A 55 -3.79 30.19 12.65
N GLY A 56 -3.89 29.92 11.34
CA GLY A 56 -3.82 30.93 10.29
C GLY A 56 -5.10 31.74 10.16
N GLU A 57 -4.98 32.93 9.57
CA GLU A 57 -6.15 33.69 9.13
C GLU A 57 -6.76 33.01 7.92
N ILE A 58 -8.06 32.73 7.96
CA ILE A 58 -8.77 32.00 6.90
C ILE A 58 -9.52 32.98 6.01
N VAL A 59 -9.27 32.89 4.70
CA VAL A 59 -9.97 33.66 3.66
C VAL A 59 -10.32 32.73 2.49
N ASN A 60 -11.24 33.16 1.65
CA ASN A 60 -11.58 32.42 0.43
C ASN A 60 -10.91 33.08 -0.79
N GLY A 61 -10.57 32.26 -1.79
CA GLY A 61 -10.16 32.72 -3.11
C GLY A 61 -10.91 31.96 -4.21
N ASP A 62 -10.86 32.47 -5.43
CA ASP A 62 -11.41 31.81 -6.62
C ASP A 62 -10.56 32.07 -7.86
N LEU A 63 -10.97 31.56 -9.03
CA LEU A 63 -10.23 31.75 -10.28
C LEU A 63 -10.14 33.21 -10.74
N GLU A 64 -11.06 34.07 -10.31
CA GLU A 64 -11.09 35.48 -10.71
C GLU A 64 -10.20 36.33 -9.79
N SER A 65 -10.35 36.18 -8.47
CA SER A 65 -9.53 36.89 -7.48
C SER A 65 -8.14 36.29 -7.28
N GLY A 66 -7.97 35.01 -7.64
CA GLY A 66 -6.83 34.19 -7.24
C GLY A 66 -6.81 33.88 -5.75
N VAL A 67 -5.69 33.32 -5.31
CA VAL A 67 -5.34 33.20 -3.89
C VAL A 67 -4.71 34.52 -3.44
N PRO A 68 -5.17 35.14 -2.32
CA PRO A 68 -4.64 36.42 -1.85
C PRO A 68 -3.13 36.41 -1.61
N GLU A 69 -2.49 37.57 -1.80
CA GLU A 69 -1.05 37.74 -1.58
C GLU A 69 -0.66 37.35 -0.14
N GLY A 70 0.35 36.49 -0.01
CA GLY A 70 0.80 35.97 1.30
C GLY A 70 -0.02 34.81 1.85
N PHE A 71 -1.12 34.42 1.18
CA PHE A 71 -1.93 33.25 1.55
C PHE A 71 -1.62 32.05 0.66
N LEU A 72 -1.97 30.87 1.14
CA LEU A 72 -1.88 29.61 0.40
C LEU A 72 -3.22 28.87 0.47
N GLY A 73 -3.62 28.26 -0.65
CA GLY A 73 -4.82 27.42 -0.70
C GLY A 73 -4.55 26.05 -0.09
N LEU A 74 -5.41 25.63 0.84
CA LEU A 74 -5.23 24.43 1.67
C LEU A 74 -6.42 23.45 1.61
N ASP A 75 -7.56 23.87 1.10
CA ASP A 75 -8.69 23.00 0.75
C ASP A 75 -9.45 23.60 -0.45
N ILE A 76 -10.34 22.81 -1.04
CA ILE A 76 -11.25 23.26 -2.09
C ILE A 76 -12.44 24.02 -1.49
N GLY A 77 -12.93 25.01 -2.22
CA GLY A 77 -14.11 25.78 -1.82
C GLY A 77 -15.44 25.10 -2.20
N PRO A 78 -16.59 25.70 -1.79
CA PRO A 78 -17.91 25.14 -2.02
C PRO A 78 -18.28 24.87 -3.49
N LYS A 79 -17.88 25.74 -4.43
CA LYS A 79 -18.21 25.54 -5.85
C LYS A 79 -17.43 24.34 -6.42
N SER A 80 -16.18 24.19 -6.02
CA SER A 80 -15.34 23.04 -6.40
C SER A 80 -15.89 21.74 -5.84
N ILE A 81 -16.44 21.78 -4.62
CA ILE A 81 -17.16 20.64 -4.03
C ILE A 81 -18.36 20.24 -4.89
N GLU A 82 -19.20 21.20 -5.32
CA GLU A 82 -20.36 20.92 -6.17
C GLU A 82 -19.97 20.29 -7.51
N LEU A 83 -18.87 20.77 -8.12
CA LEU A 83 -18.34 20.20 -9.37
C LEU A 83 -17.89 18.75 -9.18
N ASN A 84 -17.15 18.47 -8.11
CA ASN A 84 -16.71 17.11 -7.80
C ASN A 84 -17.90 16.19 -7.48
N ASP A 85 -18.89 16.67 -6.72
CA ASP A 85 -20.11 15.91 -6.42
C ASP A 85 -20.85 15.51 -7.70
N ALA A 86 -20.97 16.43 -8.65
CA ALA A 86 -21.61 16.17 -9.92
C ALA A 86 -20.84 15.15 -10.77
N ALA A 87 -19.51 15.17 -10.74
CA ALA A 87 -18.67 14.21 -11.45
C ALA A 87 -18.74 12.81 -10.80
N ILE A 88 -18.67 12.75 -9.47
CA ILE A 88 -18.79 11.51 -8.70
C ILE A 88 -20.15 10.85 -8.94
N ALA A 89 -21.25 11.63 -8.91
CA ALA A 89 -22.60 11.13 -9.14
C ALA A 89 -22.81 10.51 -10.54
N LYS A 90 -22.04 10.93 -11.55
CA LYS A 90 -22.10 10.39 -12.92
C LYS A 90 -21.20 9.17 -13.12
N SER A 91 -20.31 8.89 -12.18
CA SER A 91 -19.27 7.86 -12.30
C SER A 91 -19.81 6.49 -11.88
N LYS A 92 -19.46 5.45 -12.64
CA LYS A 92 -19.79 4.05 -12.31
C LYS A 92 -18.65 3.33 -11.60
N THR A 93 -17.41 3.78 -11.86
CA THR A 93 -16.19 3.28 -11.26
C THR A 93 -15.37 4.49 -10.85
N ILE A 94 -14.89 4.51 -9.61
CA ILE A 94 -14.16 5.62 -9.03
C ILE A 94 -12.88 5.07 -8.42
N VAL A 95 -11.75 5.64 -8.81
CA VAL A 95 -10.46 5.43 -8.14
C VAL A 95 -10.07 6.76 -7.51
N TRP A 96 -10.02 6.81 -6.19
CA TRP A 96 -9.66 8.01 -5.46
C TRP A 96 -8.28 7.86 -4.82
N ASN A 97 -7.33 8.71 -5.25
CA ASN A 97 -5.94 8.68 -4.79
C ASN A 97 -5.43 10.11 -4.52
N GLY A 98 -5.75 10.64 -3.34
CA GLY A 98 -5.31 11.95 -2.87
C GLY A 98 -6.48 12.78 -2.30
N PRO A 99 -6.46 13.13 -1.00
CA PRO A 99 -7.39 14.09 -0.41
C PRO A 99 -7.47 15.43 -1.15
N MET A 100 -8.57 16.15 -0.98
CA MET A 100 -8.79 17.44 -1.66
C MET A 100 -8.09 18.62 -0.99
N GLY A 101 -7.74 18.47 0.28
CA GLY A 101 -7.10 19.48 1.12
C GLY A 101 -6.31 18.84 2.26
N VAL A 102 -5.80 19.68 3.16
CA VAL A 102 -5.02 19.26 4.34
C VAL A 102 -5.97 18.76 5.45
N PHE A 103 -6.63 17.64 5.17
CA PHE A 103 -7.73 17.10 5.97
C PHE A 103 -7.36 16.75 7.41
N GLU A 104 -6.07 16.65 7.73
CA GLU A 104 -5.57 16.50 9.10
C GLU A 104 -5.90 17.71 9.98
N MET A 105 -6.14 18.87 9.37
CA MET A 105 -6.47 20.13 10.04
C MET A 105 -7.95 20.45 9.86
N ALA A 106 -8.66 20.70 10.97
CA ALA A 106 -10.10 20.95 10.95
C ALA A 106 -10.55 22.09 10.00
N PRO A 107 -9.81 23.21 9.83
CA PRO A 107 -10.19 24.25 8.88
C PRO A 107 -10.13 23.82 7.40
N PHE A 108 -9.42 22.75 7.06
CA PHE A 108 -9.09 22.34 5.68
C PHE A 108 -9.56 20.91 5.35
N GLU A 109 -10.54 20.40 6.10
CA GLU A 109 -11.05 19.03 5.90
C GLU A 109 -12.37 18.94 5.13
N ALA A 110 -13.05 20.06 4.89
CA ALA A 110 -14.41 20.08 4.38
C ALA A 110 -14.52 19.43 3.00
N GLY A 111 -13.61 19.77 2.08
CA GLY A 111 -13.57 19.22 0.73
C GLY A 111 -13.32 17.71 0.72
N THR A 112 -12.33 17.26 1.50
CA THR A 112 -11.98 15.83 1.61
C THR A 112 -13.13 15.02 2.22
N LYS A 113 -13.71 15.51 3.32
CA LYS A 113 -14.83 14.84 3.99
C LYS A 113 -16.04 14.74 3.06
N ARG A 114 -16.38 15.82 2.36
CA ARG A 114 -17.51 15.80 1.42
C ARG A 114 -17.28 14.83 0.27
N MET A 115 -16.06 14.78 -0.28
CA MET A 115 -15.73 13.81 -1.32
C MET A 115 -15.90 12.37 -0.82
N MET A 116 -15.47 12.08 0.41
CA MET A 116 -15.69 10.77 1.05
C MET A 116 -17.19 10.44 1.21
N ASP A 117 -17.96 11.37 1.78
CA ASP A 117 -19.40 11.19 1.98
C ASP A 117 -20.11 10.89 0.64
N LYS A 118 -19.74 11.60 -0.42
CA LYS A 118 -20.32 11.41 -1.76
C LYS A 118 -19.90 10.08 -2.38
N ILE A 119 -18.64 9.67 -2.21
CA ILE A 119 -18.14 8.37 -2.68
C ILE A 119 -18.86 7.23 -1.98
N VAL A 120 -19.08 7.32 -0.67
CA VAL A 120 -19.89 6.36 0.08
C VAL A 120 -21.32 6.29 -0.46
N GLU A 121 -21.98 7.45 -0.65
CA GLU A 121 -23.34 7.53 -1.19
C GLU A 121 -23.48 6.80 -2.53
N VAL A 122 -22.57 7.04 -3.48
CA VAL A 122 -22.63 6.37 -4.80
C VAL A 122 -22.22 4.90 -4.73
N THR A 123 -21.38 4.51 -3.76
CA THR A 123 -21.06 3.10 -3.51
C THR A 123 -22.29 2.34 -3.04
N GLU A 124 -23.05 2.90 -2.10
CA GLU A 124 -24.34 2.35 -1.65
C GLU A 124 -25.34 2.27 -2.82
N GLY A 125 -25.25 3.20 -3.77
CA GLY A 125 -25.98 3.18 -5.04
C GLY A 125 -25.48 2.18 -6.10
N GLY A 126 -24.41 1.43 -5.82
CA GLY A 126 -23.87 0.37 -6.69
C GLY A 126 -22.68 0.76 -7.57
N ALA A 127 -22.11 1.96 -7.40
CA ALA A 127 -20.84 2.30 -8.04
C ALA A 127 -19.68 1.49 -7.41
N VAL A 128 -18.70 1.12 -8.24
CA VAL A 128 -17.46 0.49 -7.75
C VAL A 128 -16.49 1.58 -7.31
N THR A 129 -16.02 1.54 -6.07
CA THR A 129 -15.15 2.57 -5.50
C THR A 129 -13.88 1.99 -4.89
N VAL A 130 -12.74 2.50 -5.34
CA VAL A 130 -11.40 2.07 -4.92
C VAL A 130 -10.69 3.25 -4.29
N ILE A 131 -10.37 3.13 -3.00
CA ILE A 131 -9.53 4.08 -2.28
C ILE A 131 -8.07 3.63 -2.42
N GLY A 132 -7.28 4.41 -3.16
CA GLY A 132 -5.85 4.22 -3.36
C GLY A 132 -5.02 5.17 -2.50
N GLY A 133 -3.72 4.87 -2.37
CA GLY A 133 -2.76 5.72 -1.66
C GLY A 133 -2.91 5.71 -0.14
N GLY A 134 -1.83 6.00 0.57
CA GLY A 134 -1.82 5.98 2.05
C GLY A 134 -2.65 7.09 2.68
N ASP A 135 -2.66 8.28 2.07
CA ASP A 135 -3.34 9.45 2.62
C ASP A 135 -4.86 9.33 2.49
N THR A 136 -5.36 8.89 1.33
CA THR A 136 -6.79 8.65 1.11
C THR A 136 -7.32 7.53 2.00
N ALA A 137 -6.55 6.44 2.17
CA ALA A 137 -6.89 5.37 3.10
C ALA A 137 -6.93 5.87 4.56
N THR A 138 -6.04 6.80 4.93
CA THR A 138 -6.05 7.45 6.24
C THR A 138 -7.30 8.31 6.42
N ALA A 139 -7.72 9.07 5.40
CA ALA A 139 -8.99 9.79 5.41
C ALA A 139 -10.19 8.84 5.55
N CYS A 140 -10.22 7.73 4.81
CA CYS A 140 -11.25 6.70 4.89
C CYS A 140 -11.41 6.14 6.31
N LYS A 141 -10.28 5.91 6.98
CA LYS A 141 -10.25 5.50 8.39
C LYS A 141 -10.70 6.62 9.33
N LYS A 142 -10.19 7.85 9.16
CA LYS A 142 -10.56 9.02 9.99
C LYS A 142 -12.08 9.19 10.04
N TYR A 143 -12.75 8.96 8.92
CA TYR A 143 -14.20 9.14 8.79
C TYR A 143 -15.03 7.87 9.02
N ASN A 144 -14.40 6.75 9.41
CA ASN A 144 -15.07 5.45 9.65
C ASN A 144 -15.89 4.98 8.43
N THR A 145 -15.23 4.92 7.27
CA THR A 145 -15.84 4.57 5.98
C THR A 145 -15.16 3.41 5.25
N VAL A 146 -14.18 2.75 5.89
CA VAL A 146 -13.38 1.65 5.29
C VAL A 146 -14.26 0.50 4.81
N ASP A 147 -15.33 0.21 5.55
CA ASP A 147 -16.33 -0.82 5.27
C ASP A 147 -17.49 -0.34 4.38
N LYS A 148 -17.48 0.94 3.97
CA LYS A 148 -18.54 1.58 3.18
C LYS A 148 -18.14 1.88 1.73
N VAL A 149 -16.90 1.59 1.36
CA VAL A 149 -16.37 1.68 0.00
C VAL A 149 -16.18 0.27 -0.56
N SER A 150 -16.11 0.10 -1.89
CA SER A 150 -15.94 -1.25 -2.47
C SER A 150 -14.58 -1.86 -2.10
N HIS A 151 -13.52 -1.05 -2.12
CA HIS A 151 -12.18 -1.46 -1.70
C HIS A 151 -11.36 -0.29 -1.14
N CYS A 152 -10.66 -0.55 -0.03
CA CYS A 152 -9.68 0.38 0.53
C CYS A 152 -8.30 -0.29 0.52
N SER A 153 -7.42 0.17 -0.35
CA SER A 153 -6.12 -0.43 -0.60
C SER A 153 -5.17 -0.27 0.59
N THR A 154 -4.36 -1.30 0.80
CA THR A 154 -3.18 -1.35 1.68
C THR A 154 -1.88 -1.00 0.96
N GLY A 155 -1.93 -0.93 -0.38
CA GLY A 155 -0.82 -0.86 -1.32
C GLY A 155 0.03 0.40 -1.27
N GLY A 156 -0.59 1.55 -0.97
CA GLY A 156 0.08 2.86 -1.03
C GLY A 156 0.81 3.06 -2.36
N GLY A 157 2.15 3.02 -2.33
CA GLY A 157 2.98 3.11 -3.53
C GLY A 157 2.78 1.98 -4.54
N ALA A 158 2.42 0.77 -4.10
CA ALA A 158 2.12 -0.34 -5.02
C ALA A 158 0.85 -0.07 -5.86
N SER A 159 -0.21 0.48 -5.24
CA SER A 159 -1.40 0.92 -5.97
C SER A 159 -1.07 2.02 -6.98
N LEU A 160 -0.22 2.98 -6.59
CA LEU A 160 0.16 4.07 -7.50
C LEU A 160 0.94 3.54 -8.71
N GLU A 161 1.95 2.69 -8.50
CA GLU A 161 2.71 2.10 -9.59
C GLU A 161 1.84 1.22 -10.51
N LEU A 162 0.86 0.52 -9.93
CA LEU A 162 -0.13 -0.23 -10.71
C LEU A 162 -1.00 0.69 -11.58
N LEU A 163 -1.51 1.79 -11.01
CA LEU A 163 -2.29 2.80 -11.75
C LEU A 163 -1.47 3.52 -12.83
N GLU A 164 -0.15 3.65 -12.63
CA GLU A 164 0.80 4.15 -13.63
C GLU A 164 1.04 3.13 -14.76
N GLY A 165 0.54 1.89 -14.64
CA GLY A 165 0.74 0.81 -15.60
C GLY A 165 2.11 0.13 -15.49
N LYS A 166 2.81 0.28 -14.35
CA LYS A 166 4.10 -0.38 -14.12
C LYS A 166 3.89 -1.85 -13.74
N VAL A 167 4.88 -2.66 -14.10
CA VAL A 167 4.95 -4.05 -13.64
C VAL A 167 5.40 -4.06 -12.18
N LEU A 168 4.56 -4.60 -11.30
CA LEU A 168 4.92 -4.83 -9.91
C LEU A 168 5.76 -6.12 -9.79
N PRO A 169 7.07 -6.06 -9.43
CA PRO A 169 7.93 -7.23 -9.43
C PRO A 169 7.41 -8.41 -8.59
N GLY A 170 6.82 -8.12 -7.43
CA GLY A 170 6.27 -9.15 -6.55
C GLY A 170 4.98 -9.79 -7.06
N VAL A 171 4.22 -9.09 -7.91
CA VAL A 171 3.06 -9.69 -8.62
C VAL A 171 3.55 -10.50 -9.82
N ALA A 172 4.46 -9.93 -10.61
CA ALA A 172 5.02 -10.58 -11.80
C ALA A 172 5.75 -11.89 -11.48
N ALA A 173 6.26 -12.03 -10.26
CA ALA A 173 6.89 -13.26 -9.79
C ALA A 173 5.90 -14.41 -9.55
N LEU A 174 4.60 -14.14 -9.36
CA LEU A 174 3.59 -15.16 -9.10
C LEU A 174 3.23 -15.93 -10.37
N ASP A 175 2.81 -17.17 -10.19
CA ASP A 175 2.32 -18.01 -11.28
C ASP A 175 0.94 -17.51 -11.73
N ASP A 176 0.66 -17.60 -13.02
CA ASP A 176 -0.64 -17.23 -13.57
C ASP A 176 -1.70 -18.27 -13.20
N ALA A 177 -2.93 -17.83 -12.95
CA ALA A 177 -4.05 -18.76 -12.88
C ALA A 177 -4.23 -19.39 -14.27
N SER A 178 -4.41 -20.71 -14.34
CA SER A 178 -4.56 -21.41 -15.62
C SER A 178 -5.67 -20.76 -16.48
N ALA A 179 -5.31 -20.28 -17.67
CA ALA A 179 -6.08 -19.32 -18.44
C ALA A 179 -7.45 -19.84 -18.89
N VAL A 180 -8.51 -19.06 -18.63
CA VAL A 180 -9.56 -18.88 -19.62
C VAL A 180 -9.04 -17.79 -20.56
N VAL A 181 -8.72 -18.18 -21.79
CA VAL A 181 -8.17 -17.29 -22.81
C VAL A 181 -9.18 -16.19 -23.11
N ILE A 182 -8.87 -14.96 -22.71
CA ILE A 182 -9.51 -13.76 -23.23
C ILE A 182 -8.40 -12.85 -23.75
N ASP A 183 -8.49 -12.55 -25.04
CA ASP A 183 -7.51 -11.81 -25.81
C ASP A 183 -7.57 -10.30 -25.45
N ALA A 184 -6.53 -9.77 -24.80
CA ALA A 184 -5.99 -8.41 -24.96
C ALA A 184 -4.84 -8.10 -23.96
N ALA A 185 -3.70 -7.68 -24.49
CA ALA A 185 -2.49 -7.18 -23.81
C ALA A 185 -2.65 -5.75 -23.21
N PRO A 186 -1.59 -5.04 -22.74
CA PRO A 186 -0.42 -5.39 -21.94
C PRO A 186 -0.41 -4.55 -20.63
N VAL A 187 -0.79 -5.16 -19.51
CA VAL A 187 -0.31 -4.89 -18.15
C VAL A 187 -0.10 -6.29 -17.58
N GLY A 188 1.02 -6.56 -16.89
CA GLY A 188 1.35 -7.94 -16.47
C GLY A 188 0.13 -8.64 -15.87
N ASP A 189 -0.22 -9.81 -16.39
CA ASP A 189 -1.50 -10.48 -16.14
C ASP A 189 -1.85 -10.45 -14.64
N LEU A 190 -2.91 -9.73 -14.26
CA LEU A 190 -3.34 -9.61 -12.87
C LEU A 190 -4.06 -10.89 -12.39
N ASN A 191 -4.38 -11.80 -13.31
CA ASN A 191 -4.98 -13.09 -13.02
C ASN A 191 -3.93 -14.09 -12.47
N LYS A 192 -3.56 -13.92 -11.21
CA LYS A 192 -2.58 -14.77 -10.54
C LYS A 192 -3.21 -15.99 -9.85
N LEU A 193 -2.45 -17.08 -9.78
CA LEU A 193 -2.78 -18.26 -9.00
C LEU A 193 -3.02 -17.85 -7.54
N LYS A 194 -4.22 -18.11 -7.03
CA LYS A 194 -4.61 -17.82 -5.65
C LYS A 194 -4.32 -19.02 -4.76
N ILE A 195 -4.11 -18.78 -3.47
CA ILE A 195 -3.81 -19.84 -2.48
C ILE A 195 -4.88 -20.94 -2.43
N ASP A 196 -6.13 -20.62 -2.76
CA ASP A 196 -7.24 -21.57 -2.83
C ASP A 196 -7.26 -22.43 -4.10
N GLY A 197 -6.40 -22.11 -5.08
CA GLY A 197 -6.11 -22.94 -6.24
C GLY A 197 -4.93 -23.91 -6.05
N VAL A 198 -4.34 -23.99 -4.86
CA VAL A 198 -3.14 -24.80 -4.59
C VAL A 198 -3.44 -25.91 -3.59
N ASP A 199 -2.89 -27.12 -3.81
CA ASP A 199 -2.96 -28.21 -2.82
C ASP A 199 -1.99 -27.96 -1.66
N LEU A 200 -2.53 -27.60 -0.51
CA LEU A 200 -1.77 -27.26 0.70
C LEU A 200 -1.54 -28.49 1.60
N LYS A 201 -2.18 -29.63 1.32
CA LYS A 201 -2.24 -30.73 2.29
C LYS A 201 -0.87 -31.33 2.57
N GLY A 202 -0.46 -31.28 3.84
CA GLY A 202 0.84 -31.75 4.32
C GLY A 202 2.03 -30.89 3.89
N LYS A 203 1.79 -29.76 3.21
CA LYS A 203 2.83 -28.85 2.73
C LYS A 203 3.18 -27.79 3.77
N ARG A 204 4.43 -27.34 3.74
CA ARG A 204 4.91 -26.16 4.46
C ARG A 204 4.68 -24.95 3.58
N ILE A 205 4.06 -23.90 4.07
CA ILE A 205 3.70 -22.71 3.28
C ILE A 205 4.50 -21.51 3.78
N PHE A 206 5.30 -20.88 2.92
CA PHE A 206 5.92 -19.60 3.20
C PHE A 206 4.98 -18.49 2.77
N ILE A 207 4.58 -17.62 3.71
CA ILE A 207 3.70 -16.50 3.43
C ILE A 207 4.47 -15.20 3.67
N ARG A 208 4.69 -14.42 2.60
CA ARG A 208 5.19 -13.05 2.70
C ARG A 208 4.02 -12.14 3.04
N VAL A 209 3.95 -11.69 4.29
CA VAL A 209 2.87 -10.86 4.84
C VAL A 209 3.33 -9.41 5.05
N ASP A 210 2.38 -8.48 5.10
CA ASP A 210 2.65 -7.09 5.45
C ASP A 210 2.34 -6.85 6.94
N PHE A 211 3.31 -7.05 7.83
CA PHE A 211 3.21 -6.68 9.24
C PHE A 211 3.96 -5.38 9.58
N ASN A 212 4.11 -4.48 8.62
CA ASN A 212 4.69 -3.17 8.87
C ASN A 212 3.66 -2.24 9.55
N VAL A 213 3.38 -2.52 10.81
CA VAL A 213 2.33 -1.86 11.62
C VAL A 213 2.88 -0.64 12.37
N PRO A 214 2.05 0.41 12.58
CA PRO A 214 2.46 1.52 13.43
C PRO A 214 2.54 1.09 14.89
N GLN A 215 3.61 1.51 15.55
CA GLN A 215 3.84 1.30 16.98
C GLN A 215 3.62 2.61 17.73
N ASP A 216 3.35 2.52 19.03
CA ASP A 216 3.26 3.69 19.88
C ASP A 216 4.60 4.45 19.92
N LYS A 217 4.53 5.79 19.95
CA LYS A 217 5.72 6.64 19.89
C LYS A 217 6.56 6.55 21.17
N LYS A 218 5.97 6.21 22.31
CA LYS A 218 6.62 6.11 23.62
C LYS A 218 7.05 4.67 23.91
N ASP A 219 6.23 3.69 23.55
CA ASP A 219 6.57 2.27 23.70
C ASP A 219 6.41 1.51 22.37
N PRO A 220 7.52 1.20 21.67
CA PRO A 220 7.45 0.47 20.40
C PRO A 220 6.90 -0.96 20.55
N ASN A 221 6.75 -1.49 21.76
CA ASN A 221 6.12 -2.80 21.96
C ASN A 221 4.58 -2.77 21.84
N ILE A 222 3.99 -1.57 21.78
CA ILE A 222 2.54 -1.41 21.65
C ILE A 222 2.19 -1.15 20.19
N ILE A 223 1.48 -2.08 19.56
CA ILE A 223 0.94 -1.90 18.21
C ILE A 223 -0.34 -1.05 18.30
N THR A 224 -0.37 0.08 17.60
CA THR A 224 -1.48 1.04 17.65
C THR A 224 -2.55 0.80 16.58
N ASN A 225 -2.23 0.00 15.56
CA ASN A 225 -3.18 -0.41 14.52
C ASN A 225 -2.86 -1.82 14.03
N THR A 226 -3.82 -2.73 14.17
CA THR A 226 -3.67 -4.14 13.77
C THR A 226 -4.17 -4.45 12.37
N GLN A 227 -4.70 -3.48 11.62
CA GLN A 227 -5.35 -3.71 10.33
C GLN A 227 -4.53 -4.55 9.34
N ARG A 228 -3.21 -4.33 9.28
CA ARG A 228 -2.34 -5.11 8.38
C ARG A 228 -2.17 -6.55 8.83
N ILE A 229 -2.15 -6.79 10.15
CA ILE A 229 -2.18 -8.14 10.73
C ILE A 229 -3.53 -8.79 10.41
N ASP A 230 -4.63 -8.09 10.69
CA ASP A 230 -5.99 -8.57 10.48
C ASP A 230 -6.24 -8.98 9.02
N ALA A 231 -5.70 -8.22 8.07
CA ALA A 231 -5.87 -8.48 6.65
C ALA A 231 -5.12 -9.73 6.15
N ALA A 232 -4.05 -10.18 6.83
CA ALA A 232 -3.33 -11.41 6.48
C ALA A 232 -3.91 -12.68 7.14
N LEU A 233 -4.68 -12.53 8.23
CA LEU A 233 -5.24 -13.67 8.97
C LEU A 233 -6.09 -14.62 8.11
N PRO A 234 -6.92 -14.17 7.15
CA PRO A 234 -7.69 -15.07 6.29
C PRO A 234 -6.79 -16.07 5.54
N THR A 235 -5.68 -15.60 4.96
CA THR A 235 -4.72 -16.45 4.24
C THR A 235 -4.06 -17.46 5.17
N ILE A 236 -3.62 -17.00 6.35
CA ILE A 236 -2.98 -17.86 7.36
C ILE A 236 -3.93 -18.95 7.84
N LYS A 237 -5.17 -18.58 8.19
CA LYS A 237 -6.20 -19.52 8.65
C LYS A 237 -6.57 -20.52 7.57
N TYR A 238 -6.79 -20.06 6.34
CA TYR A 238 -7.09 -20.93 5.21
C TYR A 238 -6.00 -21.98 4.97
N ALA A 239 -4.73 -21.59 5.02
CA ALA A 239 -3.64 -22.54 4.86
C ALA A 239 -3.70 -23.66 5.90
N LEU A 240 -3.85 -23.29 7.18
CA LEU A 240 -3.94 -24.24 8.29
C LEU A 240 -5.19 -25.13 8.19
N ASP A 241 -6.35 -24.53 7.90
CA ASP A 241 -7.64 -25.24 7.83
C ASP A 241 -7.72 -26.19 6.63
N ASN A 242 -6.96 -25.92 5.56
CA ASN A 242 -6.82 -26.79 4.38
C ASN A 242 -5.62 -27.74 4.46
N GLY A 243 -5.15 -28.01 5.68
CA GLY A 243 -4.22 -29.10 5.95
C GLY A 243 -2.75 -28.80 5.68
N ALA A 244 -2.35 -27.53 5.57
CA ALA A 244 -0.94 -27.18 5.62
C ALA A 244 -0.29 -27.77 6.86
N LYS A 245 0.89 -28.39 6.68
CA LYS A 245 1.69 -28.90 7.79
C LYS A 245 2.19 -27.76 8.67
N SER A 246 2.63 -26.66 8.07
CA SER A 246 3.04 -25.47 8.81
C SER A 246 2.92 -24.22 7.95
N VAL A 247 2.85 -23.08 8.62
CA VAL A 247 2.90 -21.75 8.00
C VAL A 247 4.13 -21.01 8.52
N VAL A 248 5.00 -20.57 7.61
CA VAL A 248 6.17 -19.73 7.89
C VAL A 248 5.85 -18.31 7.43
N LEU A 249 5.69 -17.39 8.37
CA LEU A 249 5.41 -15.98 8.13
C LEU A 249 6.71 -15.20 8.04
N CYS A 250 6.88 -14.44 6.95
CA CYS A 250 8.00 -13.54 6.78
C CYS A 250 7.47 -12.12 6.57
N SER A 251 7.95 -11.15 7.35
CA SER A 251 7.55 -9.75 7.24
C SER A 251 8.75 -8.81 7.37
N HIS A 252 8.50 -7.52 7.27
CA HIS A 252 9.42 -6.46 7.67
C HIS A 252 8.69 -5.43 8.55
N LEU A 253 9.45 -4.71 9.36
CA LEU A 253 8.94 -3.62 10.19
C LEU A 253 9.90 -2.43 10.11
N GLY A 254 9.37 -1.26 9.79
CA GLY A 254 10.15 -0.03 9.70
C GLY A 254 11.28 -0.06 8.66
N ARG A 255 12.37 0.62 8.99
CA ARG A 255 13.54 0.84 8.11
C ARG A 255 14.85 0.62 8.89
N PRO A 256 15.17 -0.63 9.25
CA PRO A 256 16.44 -0.98 9.89
C PRO A 256 17.67 -0.82 8.98
N ASN A 257 17.49 -0.74 7.66
CA ASN A 257 18.56 -0.53 6.66
C ASN A 257 19.64 -1.64 6.63
N GLY A 258 19.28 -2.89 6.91
CA GLY A 258 20.21 -4.03 6.87
C GLY A 258 20.98 -4.27 8.17
N GLU A 259 20.53 -3.71 9.28
CA GLU A 259 21.13 -3.90 10.60
C GLU A 259 20.08 -4.29 11.66
N PHE A 260 20.49 -5.12 12.62
CA PHE A 260 19.63 -5.47 13.74
C PHE A 260 19.31 -4.25 14.61
N ASN A 261 18.05 -4.10 14.98
CA ASN A 261 17.62 -3.06 15.91
C ASN A 261 16.35 -3.50 16.66
N ASP A 262 16.44 -3.59 17.99
CA ASP A 262 15.36 -4.03 18.88
C ASP A 262 14.02 -3.29 18.63
N LYS A 263 14.08 -2.01 18.26
CA LYS A 263 12.90 -1.19 17.96
C LYS A 263 12.06 -1.79 16.82
N PHE A 264 12.71 -2.46 15.87
CA PHE A 264 12.08 -3.02 14.69
C PHE A 264 11.93 -4.55 14.76
N SER A 265 12.08 -5.16 15.94
CA SER A 265 11.83 -6.60 16.13
C SER A 265 10.37 -6.94 15.87
N MET A 266 10.14 -8.17 15.38
CA MET A 266 8.84 -8.80 15.20
C MET A 266 8.21 -9.31 16.50
N ALA A 267 8.90 -9.24 17.64
CA ALA A 267 8.38 -9.75 18.91
C ALA A 267 7.01 -9.18 19.33
N PRO A 268 6.74 -7.86 19.19
CA PRO A 268 5.40 -7.32 19.46
C PRO A 268 4.34 -7.87 18.49
N VAL A 269 4.71 -8.04 17.22
CA VAL A 269 3.84 -8.59 16.17
C VAL A 269 3.50 -10.04 16.46
N ALA A 270 4.48 -10.86 16.86
CA ALA A 270 4.29 -12.26 17.20
C ALA A 270 3.18 -12.46 18.24
N LYS A 271 3.19 -11.65 19.30
CA LYS A 271 2.17 -11.68 20.37
C LYS A 271 0.77 -11.37 19.84
N VAL A 272 0.64 -10.32 19.03
CA VAL A 272 -0.66 -9.92 18.48
C VAL A 272 -1.18 -10.95 17.45
N VAL A 273 -0.30 -11.54 16.65
CA VAL A 273 -0.68 -12.62 15.72
C VAL A 273 -1.12 -13.86 16.49
N GLU A 274 -0.39 -14.26 17.54
CA GLU A 274 -0.76 -15.38 18.42
C GLU A 274 -2.15 -15.17 19.05
N ASP A 275 -2.38 -13.99 19.64
CA ASP A 275 -3.66 -13.63 20.25
C ASP A 275 -4.82 -13.70 19.25
N LYS A 276 -4.65 -13.15 18.05
CA LYS A 276 -5.70 -13.09 17.01
C LYS A 276 -5.92 -14.41 16.29
N LEU A 277 -4.89 -15.25 16.20
CA LEU A 277 -4.98 -16.58 15.62
C LEU A 277 -5.56 -17.59 16.60
N GLY A 278 -5.41 -17.34 17.91
CA GLY A 278 -5.80 -18.26 18.98
C GLY A 278 -4.94 -19.53 18.99
N ARG A 279 -3.69 -19.43 18.50
CA ARG A 279 -2.74 -20.54 18.36
C ARG A 279 -1.32 -20.05 18.62
N PRO A 280 -0.43 -20.88 19.21
CA PRO A 280 0.95 -20.49 19.46
C PRO A 280 1.70 -20.08 18.19
N VAL A 281 2.45 -18.98 18.26
CA VAL A 281 3.32 -18.49 17.18
C VAL A 281 4.77 -18.58 17.62
N LYS A 282 5.54 -19.46 16.97
CA LYS A 282 6.98 -19.59 17.24
C LYS A 282 7.74 -18.48 16.55
N LEU A 283 8.13 -17.44 17.30
CA LEU A 283 9.05 -16.42 16.81
C LEU A 283 10.48 -16.97 16.72
N MET A 284 11.09 -16.87 15.55
CA MET A 284 12.52 -17.15 15.34
C MET A 284 13.34 -15.91 15.71
N LYS A 285 14.59 -16.13 16.14
CA LYS A 285 15.55 -15.03 16.40
C LYS A 285 16.18 -14.46 15.12
N ASP A 286 15.91 -15.09 13.99
CA ASP A 286 16.53 -14.82 12.71
C ASP A 286 15.56 -15.13 11.56
N VAL A 287 15.95 -14.80 10.34
CA VAL A 287 15.19 -14.97 9.08
C VAL A 287 15.68 -16.19 8.32
N VAL A 288 16.97 -16.48 8.40
CA VAL A 288 17.67 -17.53 7.65
C VAL A 288 18.69 -18.24 8.54
N GLY A 289 19.37 -19.26 8.02
CA GLY A 289 20.43 -19.96 8.72
C GLY A 289 19.97 -21.24 9.42
N LYS A 290 20.93 -21.97 10.00
CA LYS A 290 20.76 -23.37 10.43
C LYS A 290 19.59 -23.57 11.39
N GLU A 291 19.47 -22.74 12.43
CA GLU A 291 18.39 -22.87 13.42
C GLU A 291 17.00 -22.64 12.81
N VAL A 292 16.88 -21.73 11.85
CA VAL A 292 15.64 -21.44 11.13
C VAL A 292 15.30 -22.58 10.16
N GLU A 293 16.29 -23.05 9.39
CA GLU A 293 16.14 -24.19 8.48
C GLU A 293 15.70 -25.45 9.24
N GLU A 294 16.32 -25.76 10.38
CA GLU A 294 15.95 -26.90 11.24
C GLU A 294 14.53 -26.75 11.82
N ALA A 295 14.16 -25.56 12.28
CA ALA A 295 12.81 -25.29 12.79
C ALA A 295 11.72 -25.46 11.71
N CYS A 296 12.05 -25.17 10.45
CA CYS A 296 11.10 -25.23 9.33
C CYS A 296 11.15 -26.57 8.58
N ALA A 297 12.14 -27.42 8.79
CA ALA A 297 12.31 -28.66 8.01
C ALA A 297 11.17 -29.67 8.24
N ASN A 298 10.80 -29.89 9.50
CA ASN A 298 9.80 -30.89 9.86
C ASN A 298 9.04 -30.53 11.17
N PRO A 299 8.34 -29.38 11.22
CA PRO A 299 7.58 -29.00 12.39
C PRO A 299 6.34 -29.88 12.58
N GLU A 300 5.77 -29.85 13.80
CA GLU A 300 4.50 -30.49 14.09
C GLU A 300 3.37 -29.92 13.23
N PRO A 301 2.38 -30.73 12.79
CA PRO A 301 1.27 -30.24 12.00
C PRO A 301 0.51 -29.08 12.67
N GLY A 302 0.20 -28.05 11.89
CA GLY A 302 -0.48 -26.83 12.35
C GLY A 302 0.46 -25.80 13.00
N THR A 303 1.77 -26.02 13.00
CA THR A 303 2.75 -25.08 13.54
C THR A 303 2.76 -23.77 12.74
N VAL A 304 2.78 -22.64 13.45
CA VAL A 304 2.98 -21.31 12.88
C VAL A 304 4.32 -20.76 13.35
N ILE A 305 5.18 -20.40 12.40
CA ILE A 305 6.50 -19.82 12.64
C ILE A 305 6.48 -18.39 12.12
N LEU A 306 6.89 -17.42 12.93
CA LEU A 306 7.16 -16.06 12.49
C LEU A 306 8.67 -15.85 12.47
N LEU A 307 9.21 -15.49 11.32
CA LEU A 307 10.61 -15.09 11.19
C LEU A 307 10.82 -13.70 11.81
N GLU A 308 12.07 -13.41 12.19
CA GLU A 308 12.43 -12.05 12.57
C GLU A 308 12.36 -11.10 11.35
N ASN A 309 12.60 -9.80 11.55
CA ASN A 309 12.47 -8.78 10.53
C ASN A 309 13.41 -9.01 9.35
N SER A 310 12.85 -9.28 8.16
CA SER A 310 13.62 -9.57 6.96
C SER A 310 14.59 -8.45 6.58
N ARG A 311 14.29 -7.19 6.93
CA ARG A 311 15.14 -6.03 6.62
C ARG A 311 16.33 -5.85 7.57
N PHE A 312 16.51 -6.71 8.56
CA PHE A 312 17.79 -6.82 9.27
C PHE A 312 18.91 -7.37 8.37
N TYR A 313 18.56 -7.93 7.21
CA TYR A 313 19.50 -8.33 6.17
C TYR A 313 19.52 -7.29 5.05
N ILE A 314 20.71 -6.83 4.67
CA ILE A 314 20.89 -5.93 3.52
C ILE A 314 20.46 -6.62 2.21
N GLU A 315 20.55 -7.95 2.17
CA GLU A 315 20.17 -8.83 1.08
C GLU A 315 18.66 -8.83 0.78
N GLU A 316 17.82 -8.41 1.73
CA GLU A 316 16.36 -8.29 1.51
C GLU A 316 16.05 -7.13 0.55
N GLU A 317 16.56 -5.93 0.81
CA GLU A 317 16.31 -4.75 -0.03
C GLU A 317 17.37 -4.59 -1.15
N GLY A 318 18.46 -5.37 -1.10
CA GLY A 318 19.61 -5.27 -1.98
C GLY A 318 20.49 -4.04 -1.73
N LYS A 319 20.16 -3.25 -0.70
CA LYS A 319 20.84 -2.01 -0.30
C LYS A 319 20.55 -1.69 1.17
N GLY A 320 21.46 -0.96 1.79
CA GLY A 320 21.39 -0.58 3.19
C GLY A 320 22.18 0.68 3.47
N LYS A 321 22.54 0.88 4.73
CA LYS A 321 23.46 1.95 5.16
C LYS A 321 24.61 1.37 5.97
N ASP A 322 25.80 1.95 5.86
CA ASP A 322 26.90 1.70 6.78
C ASP A 322 26.73 2.51 8.09
N ALA A 323 27.66 2.32 9.03
CA ALA A 323 27.67 3.01 10.32
C ALA A 323 27.76 4.54 10.17
N GLU A 324 28.35 5.02 9.07
CA GLU A 324 28.46 6.43 8.72
C GLU A 324 27.21 6.97 7.99
N GLY A 325 26.24 6.11 7.66
CA GLY A 325 24.99 6.45 7.02
C GLY A 325 25.04 6.52 5.48
N ASN A 326 26.16 6.13 4.87
CA ASN A 326 26.32 6.06 3.41
C ASN A 326 25.54 4.88 2.85
N LYS A 327 25.07 5.01 1.61
CA LYS A 327 24.35 3.93 0.93
C LYS A 327 25.31 2.80 0.54
N VAL A 328 25.02 1.59 0.98
CA VAL A 328 25.76 0.37 0.60
C VAL A 328 24.85 -0.51 -0.25
N LYS A 329 25.41 -1.19 -1.25
CA LYS A 329 24.72 -2.19 -2.08
C LYS A 329 25.08 -3.58 -1.58
N ALA A 330 24.09 -4.48 -1.50
CA ALA A 330 24.34 -5.87 -1.15
C ALA A 330 25.15 -6.57 -2.25
N ASP A 331 25.98 -7.53 -1.84
CA ASP A 331 26.67 -8.43 -2.76
C ASP A 331 25.64 -9.35 -3.45
N ALA A 332 25.76 -9.52 -4.77
CA ALA A 332 24.77 -10.27 -5.55
C ALA A 332 24.76 -11.77 -5.23
N GLU A 333 25.91 -12.37 -4.92
CA GLU A 333 25.98 -13.77 -4.50
C GLU A 333 25.39 -13.94 -3.10
N LYS A 334 25.62 -13.00 -2.19
CA LYS A 334 24.95 -13.02 -0.87
C LYS A 334 23.43 -12.88 -0.97
N VAL A 335 22.92 -12.04 -1.88
CA VAL A 335 21.47 -11.95 -2.15
C VAL A 335 20.94 -13.30 -2.63
N LYS A 336 21.67 -13.99 -3.52
CA LYS A 336 21.31 -15.31 -4.03
C LYS A 336 21.34 -16.37 -2.93
N GLU A 337 22.35 -16.37 -2.07
CA GLU A 337 22.45 -17.26 -0.90
C GLU A 337 21.29 -17.03 0.08
N PHE A 338 20.94 -15.77 0.36
CA PHE A 338 19.81 -15.39 1.21
C PHE A 338 18.48 -15.92 0.66
N ARG A 339 18.23 -15.73 -0.65
CA ARG A 339 17.04 -16.28 -1.33
C ARG A 339 17.02 -17.81 -1.31
N ALA A 340 18.17 -18.45 -1.53
CA ALA A 340 18.27 -19.91 -1.45
C ALA A 340 17.99 -20.45 -0.05
N SER A 341 18.35 -19.72 1.02
CA SER A 341 17.99 -20.11 2.39
C SER A 341 16.48 -19.96 2.63
N ILE A 342 15.85 -18.88 2.16
CA ILE A 342 14.39 -18.69 2.22
C ILE A 342 13.65 -19.84 1.50
N ALA A 343 14.12 -20.26 0.33
CA ALA A 343 13.51 -21.33 -0.46
C ALA A 343 13.44 -22.68 0.28
N LYS A 344 14.35 -22.94 1.23
CA LYS A 344 14.36 -24.19 2.01
C LYS A 344 13.28 -24.22 3.10
N LEU A 345 12.75 -23.06 3.49
CA LEU A 345 11.88 -22.93 4.66
C LEU A 345 10.48 -23.49 4.44
N ALA A 346 10.07 -23.70 3.18
CA ALA A 346 8.74 -24.18 2.85
C ALA A 346 8.72 -24.94 1.50
N ASP A 347 7.55 -25.43 1.11
CA ASP A 347 7.32 -26.13 -0.15
C ASP A 347 6.59 -25.24 -1.17
N ILE A 348 5.75 -24.31 -0.68
CA ILE A 348 4.96 -23.37 -1.50
C ILE A 348 5.22 -21.95 -1.04
N TYR A 349 5.34 -21.03 -2.00
CA TYR A 349 5.41 -19.59 -1.76
C TYR A 349 4.03 -18.95 -1.95
N CYS A 350 3.65 -18.10 -1.00
CA CYS A 350 2.45 -17.29 -1.03
C CYS A 350 2.81 -15.82 -0.75
N SER A 351 2.51 -14.91 -1.68
CA SER A 351 2.67 -13.48 -1.45
C SER A 351 1.32 -12.87 -1.03
N ASP A 352 1.29 -12.27 0.15
CA ASP A 352 0.10 -11.63 0.72
C ASP A 352 0.41 -10.20 1.20
N ALA A 353 1.39 -9.55 0.55
CA ALA A 353 1.95 -8.26 0.93
C ALA A 353 1.93 -7.25 -0.23
N PHE A 354 0.74 -6.89 -0.71
CA PHE A 354 0.57 -6.00 -1.87
C PHE A 354 1.31 -4.65 -1.71
N GLY A 355 1.33 -4.07 -0.50
CA GLY A 355 2.08 -2.85 -0.19
C GLY A 355 3.58 -2.87 -0.49
N THR A 356 4.17 -4.05 -0.67
CA THR A 356 5.58 -4.24 -1.02
C THR A 356 5.77 -4.83 -2.42
N ALA A 357 4.69 -5.11 -3.16
CA ALA A 357 4.74 -5.79 -4.46
C ALA A 357 5.44 -4.98 -5.56
N HIS A 358 5.52 -3.65 -5.44
CA HIS A 358 6.32 -2.78 -6.31
C HIS A 358 7.85 -2.97 -6.15
N ARG A 359 8.30 -3.79 -5.19
CA ARG A 359 9.72 -3.98 -4.90
C ARG A 359 10.18 -5.39 -5.24
N ALA A 360 11.30 -5.47 -5.97
CA ALA A 360 12.00 -6.73 -6.27
C ALA A 360 12.86 -7.23 -5.09
N HIS A 361 12.35 -7.10 -3.86
CA HIS A 361 13.04 -7.56 -2.65
C HIS A 361 13.09 -9.09 -2.59
N SER A 362 14.07 -9.64 -1.87
CA SER A 362 14.34 -11.08 -1.86
C SER A 362 13.15 -11.94 -1.43
N SER A 363 12.43 -11.54 -0.38
CA SER A 363 11.23 -12.24 0.08
C SER A 363 9.97 -12.00 -0.77
N MET A 364 10.00 -11.05 -1.72
CA MET A 364 8.84 -10.69 -2.56
C MET A 364 8.76 -11.47 -3.88
N VAL A 365 9.82 -12.15 -4.27
CA VAL A 365 9.93 -12.77 -5.61
C VAL A 365 9.82 -14.30 -5.60
N GLY A 366 9.84 -14.94 -4.43
CA GLY A 366 9.68 -16.40 -4.33
C GLY A 366 10.73 -17.21 -5.07
N ASP A 367 11.95 -16.68 -5.24
CA ASP A 367 13.04 -17.38 -5.93
C ASP A 367 13.32 -18.74 -5.29
N GLY A 368 13.35 -19.79 -6.12
CA GLY A 368 13.61 -21.17 -5.68
C GLY A 368 12.37 -21.98 -5.29
N PHE A 369 11.16 -21.40 -5.34
CA PHE A 369 9.91 -22.13 -5.17
C PHE A 369 9.29 -22.53 -6.51
N ASP A 370 8.81 -23.77 -6.59
CA ASP A 370 8.14 -24.31 -7.79
C ASP A 370 6.67 -23.84 -7.92
N THR A 371 6.05 -23.40 -6.82
CA THR A 371 4.68 -22.90 -6.80
C THR A 371 4.62 -21.58 -6.06
N LYS A 372 4.15 -20.53 -6.74
CA LYS A 372 4.06 -19.16 -6.24
C LYS A 372 2.65 -18.64 -6.46
N CYS A 373 1.92 -18.44 -5.37
CA CYS A 373 0.54 -17.96 -5.39
C CYS A 373 0.36 -16.63 -4.65
N SER A 374 -0.77 -15.97 -4.85
CA SER A 374 -1.21 -14.85 -4.03
C SER A 374 -2.03 -15.35 -2.84
N GLY A 375 -1.85 -14.72 -1.68
CA GLY A 375 -2.82 -14.81 -0.59
C GLY A 375 -4.08 -13.97 -0.90
N PHE A 376 -5.06 -14.00 -0.01
CA PHE A 376 -6.34 -13.33 -0.24
C PHE A 376 -6.27 -11.82 -0.19
N LEU A 377 -5.37 -11.23 0.61
CA LEU A 377 -5.19 -9.78 0.66
C LEU A 377 -4.65 -9.30 -0.69
N LEU A 378 -3.58 -9.91 -1.19
CA LEU A 378 -3.01 -9.53 -2.47
C LEU A 378 -3.99 -9.79 -3.61
N ALA A 379 -4.66 -10.95 -3.61
CA ALA A 379 -5.67 -11.27 -4.63
C ALA A 379 -6.80 -10.22 -4.66
N LYS A 380 -7.31 -9.80 -3.50
CA LYS A 380 -8.35 -8.77 -3.41
C LYS A 380 -7.89 -7.42 -3.96
N GLU A 381 -6.62 -7.07 -3.79
CA GLU A 381 -6.04 -5.86 -4.38
C GLU A 381 -6.02 -5.97 -5.91
N LEU A 382 -5.59 -7.12 -6.46
CA LEU A 382 -5.59 -7.33 -7.91
C LEU A 382 -7.00 -7.38 -8.50
N ASP A 383 -7.98 -7.93 -7.78
CA ASP A 383 -9.38 -7.96 -8.22
C ASP A 383 -10.01 -6.54 -8.23
N ALA A 384 -9.47 -5.60 -7.45
CA ALA A 384 -10.00 -4.25 -7.31
C ALA A 384 -9.43 -3.24 -8.33
N PHE A 385 -8.23 -3.50 -8.87
CA PHE A 385 -7.54 -2.65 -9.86
C PHE A 385 -7.63 -3.26 -11.25
#